data_AF-A0A4Q3X0U4-F1
#
_entry.id   AF-A0A4Q3X0U4-F1
#
_cell.length_a   1.000
_cell.length_b   1.000
_cell.length_c   1.000
_cell.angle_alpha   90.00
_cell.angle_beta   90.00
_cell.angle_gamma   90.00
#
_symmetry.space_group_name_H-M   'P 1'
#
loop_
_entity.id
_entity.type
_entity.pdbx_description
1 polymer ?
#
loop_
_entity_poly.entity_id
_entity_poly.type
_entity_poly.pdbx_seq_one_letter_code
_entity_poly.pdbx_strand_id
1 'polypeptide(L)'
;LGADTTEIEGTGLGLVLSQRLVAAMNGTLAVESVVNVGTTLTLCFPQTAAPTAQLAELGDGSFRALTAKEVDRTYSVLCIEDNPSNLRLVEVILNSRPEIKLVSAMEGLLGLEMARRLKPDIILLDLNLPDVSGKDVLDRLQQSESTRNIPIVVISADATPNQVDRLLAAGARDYLTKPLNINQFLRTLDKYLLPNSTDEEVR
;
A
#
# COMPACT_ATOMS: atom_id res chain seq x y z
N LEU A 1 29.15 -19.51 -19.49
CA LEU A 1 29.99 -19.40 -20.69
C LEU A 1 29.12 -18.85 -21.80
N GLY A 2 29.24 -17.58 -22.17
CA GLY A 2 28.40 -16.99 -23.22
C GLY A 2 28.20 -15.47 -23.17
N ALA A 3 29.23 -14.68 -22.89
CA ALA A 3 29.13 -13.21 -22.94
C ALA A 3 30.32 -12.56 -23.67
N ASP A 4 30.91 -13.24 -24.66
CA ASP A 4 32.13 -12.77 -25.35
C ASP A 4 31.93 -12.29 -26.79
N THR A 5 30.72 -11.96 -27.25
CA THR A 5 30.55 -11.43 -28.64
C THR A 5 29.44 -10.41 -28.78
N THR A 6 29.51 -9.31 -28.05
CA THR A 6 28.91 -8.04 -28.51
C THR A 6 29.92 -6.92 -28.29
N GLU A 7 30.50 -6.40 -29.38
CA GLU A 7 31.32 -5.17 -29.44
C GLU A 7 30.47 -3.91 -29.15
N ILE A 8 29.62 -3.96 -28.13
CA ILE A 8 28.98 -2.76 -27.61
C ILE A 8 29.88 -2.29 -26.48
N GLU A 9 30.86 -1.46 -26.84
CA GLU A 9 31.61 -0.68 -25.87
C GLU A 9 30.58 0.09 -25.04
N GLY A 10 30.36 -0.35 -23.80
CA GLY A 10 29.45 0.30 -22.89
C GLY A 10 29.86 1.77 -22.80
N THR A 11 28.90 2.68 -22.90
CA THR A 11 29.14 4.13 -23.03
C THR A 11 29.92 4.78 -21.88
N GLY A 12 30.36 3.99 -20.87
CA GLY A 12 30.99 4.47 -19.65
C GLY A 12 30.03 5.24 -18.73
N LEU A 13 28.79 5.47 -19.17
CA LEU A 13 27.83 6.33 -18.48
C LEU A 13 27.16 5.63 -17.29
N GLY A 14 27.17 4.30 -17.23
CA GLY A 14 26.42 3.54 -16.22
C GLY A 14 26.82 3.90 -14.78
N LEU A 15 28.11 4.02 -14.50
CA LEU A 15 28.59 4.39 -13.17
C LEU A 15 28.35 5.87 -12.86
N VAL A 16 28.51 6.75 -13.85
CA VAL A 16 28.26 8.19 -13.71
C VAL A 16 26.77 8.45 -13.42
N LEU A 17 25.87 7.74 -14.09
CA LEU A 17 24.42 7.83 -13.86
C LEU A 17 24.05 7.28 -12.48
N SER A 18 24.63 6.13 -12.11
CA SER A 18 24.45 5.55 -10.77
C SER A 18 24.93 6.49 -9.67
N GLN A 19 26.09 7.12 -9.85
CA GLN A 19 26.62 8.11 -8.91
C GLN A 19 25.71 9.34 -8.80
N ARG A 20 25.16 9.83 -9.93
CA ARG A 20 24.21 10.95 -9.94
C ARG A 20 22.91 10.62 -9.21
N LEU A 21 22.36 9.42 -9.42
CA LEU A 21 21.15 8.97 -8.71
C LEU A 21 21.39 8.86 -7.21
N VAL A 22 22.50 8.23 -6.81
CA VAL A 22 22.87 8.09 -5.40
C VAL A 22 23.09 9.45 -4.74
N ALA A 23 23.76 10.40 -5.42
CA ALA A 23 23.95 11.75 -4.92
C ALA A 23 22.63 12.53 -4.81
N ALA A 24 21.70 12.35 -5.76
CA ALA A 24 20.36 12.96 -5.71
C ALA A 24 19.53 12.45 -4.52
N MET A 25 19.81 11.22 -4.06
CA MET A 25 19.23 10.61 -2.86
C MET A 25 20.02 10.93 -1.58
N ASN A 26 20.92 11.92 -1.62
CA ASN A 26 21.83 12.29 -0.53
C ASN A 26 22.76 11.15 -0.05
N GLY A 27 22.90 10.09 -0.84
CA GLY A 27 23.77 8.95 -0.57
C GLY A 27 25.17 9.11 -1.17
N THR A 28 26.00 8.08 -0.97
CA THR A 28 27.35 7.95 -1.51
C THR A 28 27.56 6.56 -2.13
N LEU A 29 28.39 6.49 -3.16
CA LEU A 29 28.76 5.27 -3.87
C LEU A 29 30.28 5.11 -3.83
N ALA A 30 30.75 3.99 -3.29
CA ALA A 30 32.17 3.60 -3.26
C ALA A 30 32.39 2.37 -4.14
N VAL A 31 33.59 2.27 -4.71
CA VAL A 31 33.99 1.16 -5.58
C VAL A 31 35.36 0.66 -5.15
N GLU A 32 35.46 -0.62 -4.85
CA GLU A 32 36.71 -1.32 -4.55
C GLU A 32 36.88 -2.43 -5.58
N SER A 33 38.03 -2.48 -6.27
CA SER A 33 38.29 -3.48 -7.29
C SER A 33 39.68 -4.06 -7.13
N VAL A 34 39.77 -5.39 -7.22
CA VAL A 34 41.02 -6.14 -7.18
C VAL A 34 41.10 -6.99 -8.44
N VAL A 35 42.14 -6.75 -9.24
CA VAL A 35 42.38 -7.45 -10.51
C VAL A 35 42.44 -8.97 -10.25
N ASN A 36 41.71 -9.74 -11.07
CA ASN A 36 41.58 -11.20 -10.95
C ASN A 36 40.86 -11.71 -9.68
N VAL A 37 40.25 -10.84 -8.88
CA VAL A 37 39.42 -11.23 -7.73
C VAL A 37 37.98 -10.74 -7.91
N GLY A 38 37.77 -9.48 -8.32
CA GLY A 38 36.45 -8.92 -8.60
C GLY A 38 36.31 -7.46 -8.20
N THR A 39 35.07 -6.95 -8.28
CA THR A 39 34.71 -5.57 -7.95
C THR A 39 33.56 -5.56 -6.94
N THR A 40 33.70 -4.79 -5.88
CA THR A 40 32.68 -4.51 -4.86
C THR A 40 32.21 -3.07 -5.01
N LEU A 41 30.89 -2.87 -5.10
CA LEU A 41 30.26 -1.55 -5.06
C LEU A 41 29.49 -1.41 -3.74
N THR A 42 29.74 -0.33 -3.00
CA THR A 42 29.08 -0.05 -1.73
C THR A 42 28.26 1.22 -1.84
N LEU A 43 26.96 1.11 -1.57
CA LEU A 43 26.04 2.25 -1.54
C LEU A 43 25.70 2.56 -0.09
N CYS A 44 25.92 3.82 0.32
CA CYS A 44 25.58 4.30 1.65
C CYS A 44 24.55 5.42 1.52
N PHE A 45 23.40 5.28 2.18
CA PHE A 45 22.38 6.31 2.23
C PHE A 45 22.27 6.88 3.64
N PRO A 46 21.93 8.18 3.80
CA PRO A 46 21.69 8.74 5.11
C PRO A 46 20.54 7.97 5.75
N GLN A 47 20.77 7.52 6.98
CA GLN A 47 19.75 6.84 7.76
C GLN A 47 18.63 7.83 8.04
N THR A 48 17.53 7.71 7.31
CA THR A 48 16.29 8.40 7.69
C THR A 48 15.69 7.66 8.87
N ALA A 49 15.05 8.42 9.77
CA ALA A 49 14.24 7.80 10.80
C ALA A 49 13.23 6.85 10.13
N ALA A 50 12.97 5.70 10.75
CA ALA A 50 11.92 4.79 10.29
C ALA A 50 10.62 5.60 10.06
N PRO A 51 9.76 5.22 9.10
CA PRO A 51 8.50 5.94 8.84
C PRO A 51 7.66 6.17 10.10
N THR A 52 7.89 5.36 11.13
CA THR A 52 7.36 5.45 12.49
C THR A 52 7.67 6.75 13.23
N ALA A 53 8.82 7.39 13.00
CA ALA A 53 9.19 8.62 13.72
C ALA A 53 8.48 9.86 13.16
N GLN A 54 8.22 9.91 11.85
CA GLN A 54 7.43 10.98 11.23
C GLN A 54 5.94 10.89 11.57
N LEU A 55 5.44 9.72 11.98
CA LEU A 55 4.10 9.58 12.55
C LEU A 55 3.96 10.25 13.92
N ALA A 56 5.05 10.39 14.68
CA ALA A 56 5.02 11.04 16.00
C ALA A 56 5.09 12.58 15.91
N GLU A 57 5.71 13.15 14.87
CA GLU A 57 5.85 14.61 14.72
C GLU A 57 4.73 15.29 13.91
N LEU A 58 3.85 14.53 13.25
CA LEU A 58 2.61 15.06 12.63
C LEU A 58 1.48 15.28 13.65
N GLY A 59 1.82 15.45 14.93
CA GLY A 59 0.93 15.54 16.09
C GLY A 59 0.15 16.84 16.24
N ASP A 60 -0.19 17.55 15.16
CA ASP A 60 -1.02 18.77 15.25
C ASP A 60 -2.17 18.82 14.22
N GLY A 61 -2.50 17.67 13.60
CA GLY A 61 -3.58 17.55 12.62
C GLY A 61 -4.51 16.37 12.92
N SER A 62 -5.26 16.47 14.03
CA SER A 62 -6.48 15.70 14.33
C SER A 62 -6.44 14.18 14.05
N PHE A 63 -5.39 13.47 14.43
CA PHE A 63 -5.48 12.02 14.57
C PHE A 63 -6.09 11.71 15.95
N ARG A 64 -7.38 11.38 15.98
CA ARG A 64 -7.98 10.81 17.20
C ARG A 64 -7.47 9.37 17.34
N ALA A 65 -6.43 9.18 18.13
CA ALA A 65 -6.26 7.90 18.80
C ALA A 65 -7.51 7.70 19.67
N LEU A 66 -8.34 6.72 19.32
CA LEU A 66 -9.52 6.41 20.10
C LEU A 66 -9.06 5.99 21.49
N THR A 67 -9.59 6.64 22.52
CA THR A 67 -9.33 6.19 23.89
C THR A 67 -9.97 4.82 24.05
N ALA A 68 -9.38 3.94 24.87
CA ALA A 68 -9.87 2.57 25.13
C ALA A 68 -11.34 2.48 25.61
N LYS A 69 -11.99 3.62 25.84
CA LYS A 69 -13.39 3.77 26.22
C LYS A 69 -14.36 3.89 25.02
N GLU A 70 -13.86 4.14 23.81
CA GLU A 70 -14.67 4.40 22.60
C GLU A 70 -14.75 3.21 21.63
N VAL A 71 -13.98 2.14 21.84
CA VAL A 71 -13.92 0.99 20.92
C VAL A 71 -14.25 -0.31 21.66
N ASP A 72 -15.54 -0.63 21.71
CA ASP A 72 -16.04 -1.92 22.25
C ASP A 72 -16.03 -3.04 21.18
N ARG A 73 -15.54 -2.75 19.96
CA ARG A 73 -15.56 -3.66 18.82
C ARG A 73 -14.23 -3.67 18.07
N THR A 74 -13.68 -4.85 17.81
CA THR A 74 -12.57 -5.03 16.86
C THR A 74 -13.09 -4.99 15.42
N TYR A 75 -12.50 -4.14 14.58
CA TYR A 75 -12.78 -4.03 13.15
C TYR A 75 -11.91 -5.01 12.36
N SER A 76 -12.44 -5.58 11.28
CA SER A 76 -11.69 -6.45 10.38
C SER A 76 -11.45 -5.79 9.03
N VAL A 77 -10.20 -5.67 8.61
CA VAL A 77 -9.77 -5.20 7.29
C VAL A 77 -9.28 -6.39 6.48
N LEU A 78 -9.83 -6.61 5.29
CA LEU A 78 -9.28 -7.57 4.33
C LEU A 78 -8.45 -6.82 3.27
N CYS A 79 -7.18 -7.16 3.13
CA CYS A 79 -6.31 -6.62 2.10
C CYS A 79 -6.01 -7.68 1.04
N ILE A 80 -6.42 -7.41 -0.19
CA ILE A 80 -6.19 -8.27 -1.36
C ILE A 80 -5.06 -7.61 -2.17
N GLU A 81 -3.84 -8.09 -1.99
CA GLU A 81 -2.61 -7.49 -2.51
C GLU A 81 -1.53 -8.57 -2.59
N ASP A 82 -0.86 -8.68 -3.74
CA ASP A 82 0.14 -9.72 -4.01
C ASP A 82 1.56 -9.30 -3.62
N ASN A 83 1.82 -7.99 -3.48
CA ASN A 83 3.14 -7.50 -3.13
C ASN A 83 3.37 -7.54 -1.61
N PRO A 84 4.32 -8.36 -1.12
CA PRO A 84 4.60 -8.48 0.31
C PRO A 84 5.11 -7.18 0.94
N SER A 85 5.72 -6.29 0.16
CA SER A 85 6.18 -4.98 0.65
C SER A 85 5.01 -4.03 0.94
N ASN A 86 3.97 -4.07 0.09
CA ASN A 86 2.75 -3.28 0.30
C ASN A 86 1.97 -3.81 1.50
N LEU A 87 1.82 -5.13 1.61
CA LEU A 87 1.21 -5.76 2.79
C LEU A 87 1.95 -5.37 4.08
N ARG A 88 3.29 -5.43 4.06
CA ARG A 88 4.10 -5.05 5.22
C ARG A 88 3.94 -3.58 5.60
N LEU A 89 3.80 -2.69 4.62
CA LEU A 89 3.52 -1.28 4.86
C LEU A 89 2.16 -1.11 5.57
N VAL A 90 1.11 -1.78 5.08
CA VAL A 90 -0.22 -1.74 5.70
C VAL A 90 -0.19 -2.28 7.13
N GLU A 91 0.51 -3.40 7.38
CA GLU A 91 0.73 -3.93 8.73
C GLU A 91 1.39 -2.90 9.66
N VAL A 92 2.46 -2.25 9.21
CA VAL A 92 3.19 -1.27 10.02
C VAL A 92 2.31 -0.05 10.34
N ILE A 93 1.51 0.42 9.39
CA ILE A 93 0.58 1.52 9.61
C ILE A 93 -0.48 1.12 10.65
N LEU A 94 -1.03 -0.09 10.54
CA LEU A 94 -2.09 -0.58 11.42
C LEU A 94 -1.61 -1.01 12.81
N ASN A 95 -0.30 -1.20 13.03
CA ASN A 95 0.24 -1.48 14.37
C ASN A 95 -0.11 -0.39 15.40
N SER A 96 -0.38 0.83 14.96
CA SER A 96 -0.81 1.94 15.83
C SER A 96 -2.33 1.96 16.11
N ARG A 97 -3.07 0.95 15.62
CA ARG A 97 -4.53 0.81 15.69
C ARG A 97 -4.91 -0.59 16.21
N PRO A 98 -4.75 -0.87 17.51
CA PRO A 98 -4.98 -2.21 18.08
C PRO A 98 -6.43 -2.72 17.91
N GLU A 99 -7.38 -1.82 17.65
CA GLU A 99 -8.76 -2.12 17.34
C GLU A 99 -9.00 -2.68 15.93
N ILE A 100 -8.00 -2.64 15.04
CA ILE A 100 -8.10 -3.11 13.67
C ILE A 100 -7.32 -4.42 13.49
N LYS A 101 -8.02 -5.47 13.08
CA LYS A 101 -7.44 -6.74 12.65
C LYS A 101 -7.27 -6.77 11.14
N LEU A 102 -6.02 -6.82 10.68
CA LEU A 102 -5.70 -7.04 9.27
C LEU A 102 -5.73 -8.53 8.92
N VAL A 103 -6.37 -8.85 7.81
CA VAL A 103 -6.33 -10.16 7.15
C VAL A 103 -5.90 -9.92 5.71
N SER A 104 -4.96 -10.71 5.19
CA SER A 104 -4.42 -10.54 3.84
C SER A 104 -4.71 -11.74 2.94
N ALA A 105 -4.92 -11.49 1.66
CA ALA A 105 -4.97 -12.48 0.59
C ALA A 105 -4.04 -12.03 -0.55
N MET A 106 -3.14 -12.92 -0.97
CA MET A 106 -2.16 -12.62 -2.05
C MET A 106 -2.72 -12.90 -3.46
N GLU A 107 -3.92 -13.46 -3.54
CA GLU A 107 -4.61 -13.82 -4.77
C GLU A 107 -6.06 -13.31 -4.72
N GLY A 108 -6.58 -12.85 -5.85
CA GLY A 108 -7.93 -12.30 -5.95
C GLY A 108 -9.02 -13.32 -5.66
N LEU A 109 -8.88 -14.55 -6.15
CA LEU A 109 -9.83 -15.63 -5.89
C LEU A 109 -9.89 -16.03 -4.41
N LEU A 110 -8.74 -16.09 -3.74
CA LEU A 110 -8.66 -16.31 -2.29
C LEU A 110 -9.32 -15.14 -1.55
N GLY A 111 -9.04 -13.91 -1.97
CA GLY A 111 -9.66 -12.70 -1.42
C GLY A 111 -11.19 -12.72 -1.51
N LEU A 112 -11.74 -13.17 -2.64
CA LEU A 112 -13.19 -13.35 -2.82
C LEU A 112 -13.79 -14.37 -1.83
N GLU A 113 -13.12 -15.51 -1.62
CA GLU A 113 -13.57 -16.52 -0.66
C GLU A 113 -13.53 -15.96 0.78
N MET A 114 -12.42 -15.32 1.14
CA MET A 114 -12.23 -14.73 2.46
C MET A 114 -13.25 -13.62 2.73
N ALA A 115 -13.55 -12.77 1.75
CA ALA A 115 -14.56 -11.72 1.88
C ALA A 115 -15.94 -12.31 2.21
N ARG A 116 -16.34 -13.40 1.54
CA ARG A 116 -17.63 -14.07 1.79
C ARG A 116 -17.69 -14.74 3.16
N ARG A 117 -16.59 -15.36 3.60
CA ARG A 117 -16.53 -16.11 4.87
C ARG A 117 -16.36 -15.22 6.08
N LEU A 118 -15.45 -14.25 6.01
CA LEU A 118 -15.08 -13.40 7.13
C LEU A 118 -15.98 -12.17 7.27
N LYS A 119 -16.59 -11.71 6.17
CA LYS A 119 -17.41 -10.49 6.12
C LYS A 119 -16.70 -9.30 6.79
N PRO A 120 -15.52 -8.91 6.27
CA PRO A 120 -14.75 -7.82 6.83
C PRO A 120 -15.54 -6.51 6.83
N ASP A 121 -15.15 -5.57 7.68
CA ASP A 121 -15.74 -4.24 7.75
C ASP A 121 -15.32 -3.36 6.57
N ILE A 122 -14.15 -3.63 5.98
CA ILE A 122 -13.66 -2.96 4.77
C ILE A 122 -12.72 -3.88 3.99
N ILE A 123 -12.71 -3.73 2.66
CA ILE A 123 -11.80 -4.42 1.75
C ILE A 123 -10.87 -3.39 1.10
N LEU A 124 -9.57 -3.63 1.19
CA LEU A 124 -8.52 -2.96 0.42
C LEU A 124 -8.18 -3.84 -0.77
N LEU A 125 -8.30 -3.33 -1.98
CA LEU A 125 -8.19 -4.13 -3.21
C LEU A 125 -7.12 -3.54 -4.15
N ASP A 126 -6.08 -4.31 -4.43
CA ASP A 126 -5.20 -4.02 -5.56
C ASP A 126 -5.86 -4.38 -6.89
N LEU A 127 -5.52 -3.62 -7.93
CA LEU A 127 -5.97 -3.91 -9.30
C LEU A 127 -5.09 -4.92 -10.02
N ASN A 128 -3.82 -5.00 -9.64
CA ASN A 128 -2.84 -5.88 -10.26
C ASN A 128 -2.66 -7.12 -9.38
N LEU A 129 -3.42 -8.18 -9.66
CA LEU A 129 -3.30 -9.45 -8.95
C LEU A 129 -2.84 -10.54 -9.94
N PRO A 130 -2.16 -11.60 -9.46
CA PRO A 130 -1.52 -12.59 -10.33
C PRO A 130 -2.50 -13.53 -11.02
N ASP A 131 -3.69 -13.74 -10.46
CA ASP A 131 -4.67 -14.75 -10.88
C ASP A 131 -5.87 -14.17 -11.64
N VAL A 132 -6.41 -13.04 -11.17
CA VAL A 132 -7.57 -12.36 -11.77
C VAL A 132 -7.39 -10.84 -11.72
N SER A 133 -8.01 -10.11 -12.65
CA SER A 133 -7.99 -8.64 -12.58
C SER A 133 -8.71 -8.15 -11.33
N GLY A 134 -8.14 -7.18 -10.61
CA GLY A 134 -8.82 -6.60 -9.44
C GLY A 134 -10.14 -5.91 -9.80
N LYS A 135 -10.33 -5.50 -11.07
CA LYS A 135 -11.65 -5.03 -11.56
C LYS A 135 -12.69 -6.15 -11.52
N ASP A 136 -12.31 -7.36 -11.94
CA ASP A 136 -13.21 -8.51 -11.91
C ASP A 136 -13.52 -8.93 -10.46
N VAL A 137 -12.55 -8.78 -9.55
CA VAL A 137 -12.76 -8.98 -8.11
C VAL A 137 -13.77 -7.98 -7.57
N LEU A 138 -13.62 -6.69 -7.89
CA LEU A 138 -14.57 -5.63 -7.51
C LEU A 138 -15.99 -5.98 -7.96
N ASP A 139 -16.15 -6.29 -9.25
CA ASP A 139 -17.46 -6.62 -9.83
C ASP A 139 -18.09 -7.84 -9.13
N ARG A 140 -17.32 -8.90 -8.88
CA ARG A 140 -17.80 -10.11 -8.19
C ARG A 140 -18.17 -9.85 -6.74
N LEU A 141 -17.46 -8.97 -6.04
CA LEU A 141 -17.80 -8.56 -4.67
C LEU A 141 -19.09 -7.75 -4.64
N GLN A 142 -19.30 -6.87 -5.62
CA GLN A 142 -20.52 -6.05 -5.73
C GLN A 142 -21.75 -6.86 -6.17
N GLN A 143 -21.58 -7.91 -6.98
CA GLN A 143 -22.66 -8.78 -7.42
C GLN A 143 -23.12 -9.79 -6.35
N SER A 144 -22.29 -10.08 -5.34
CA SER A 144 -22.67 -11.03 -4.28
C SER A 144 -23.42 -10.34 -3.14
N GLU A 145 -24.61 -10.84 -2.81
CA GLU A 145 -25.43 -10.32 -1.71
C GLU A 145 -24.69 -10.29 -0.37
N SER A 146 -23.76 -11.22 -0.15
CA SER A 146 -22.99 -11.35 1.08
C SER A 146 -21.90 -10.28 1.25
N THR A 147 -21.43 -9.68 0.15
CA THR A 147 -20.28 -8.76 0.15
C THR A 147 -20.58 -7.38 -0.43
N ARG A 148 -21.70 -7.20 -1.15
CA ARG A 148 -22.06 -5.93 -1.82
C ARG A 148 -22.13 -4.71 -0.89
N ASN A 149 -22.42 -4.92 0.39
CA ASN A 149 -22.53 -3.85 1.37
C ASN A 149 -21.18 -3.49 2.01
N ILE A 150 -20.15 -4.31 1.83
CA ILE A 150 -18.83 -4.08 2.39
C ILE A 150 -18.16 -2.96 1.58
N PRO A 151 -17.67 -1.88 2.20
CA PRO A 151 -16.94 -0.84 1.49
C PRO A 151 -15.64 -1.39 0.90
N ILE A 152 -15.43 -1.15 -0.39
CA ILE A 152 -14.23 -1.55 -1.12
C ILE A 152 -13.45 -0.29 -1.49
N VAL A 153 -12.21 -0.21 -1.01
CA VAL A 153 -11.26 0.84 -1.34
C VAL A 153 -10.21 0.26 -2.28
N VAL A 154 -10.13 0.82 -3.48
CA VAL A 154 -9.14 0.38 -4.46
C VAL A 154 -7.81 1.07 -4.19
N ILE A 155 -6.72 0.30 -4.24
CA ILE A 155 -5.35 0.82 -4.14
C ILE A 155 -4.65 0.52 -5.47
N SER A 156 -4.22 1.54 -6.21
CA SER A 156 -3.60 1.32 -7.52
C SER A 156 -2.54 2.37 -7.88
N ALA A 157 -1.63 2.02 -8.77
CA ALA A 157 -0.64 2.94 -9.34
C ALA A 157 -1.24 3.86 -10.43
N ASP A 158 -2.34 3.46 -11.08
CA ASP A 158 -3.00 4.25 -12.13
C ASP A 158 -4.01 5.23 -11.54
N ALA A 159 -3.56 6.46 -11.33
CA ALA A 159 -4.34 7.55 -10.77
C ALA A 159 -5.08 8.40 -11.81
N THR A 160 -5.22 7.93 -13.06
CA THR A 160 -5.86 8.75 -14.10
C THR A 160 -7.33 9.01 -13.76
N PRO A 161 -7.85 10.25 -13.89
CA PRO A 161 -9.22 10.58 -13.48
C PRO A 161 -10.28 9.65 -14.10
N ASN A 162 -10.11 9.34 -15.38
CA ASN A 162 -11.01 8.46 -16.12
C ASN A 162 -11.03 7.02 -15.55
N GLN A 163 -9.90 6.54 -15.03
CA GLN A 163 -9.82 5.21 -14.40
C GLN A 163 -10.44 5.22 -13.00
N VAL A 164 -10.23 6.30 -12.23
CA VAL A 164 -10.84 6.50 -10.91
C VAL A 164 -12.36 6.55 -11.04
N ASP A 165 -12.90 7.39 -11.94
CA ASP A 165 -14.34 7.55 -12.15
C ASP A 165 -15.01 6.22 -12.53
N ARG A 166 -14.35 5.42 -13.38
CA ARG A 166 -14.84 4.09 -13.77
C ARG A 166 -14.93 3.13 -12.60
N LEU A 167 -13.94 3.13 -11.70
CA LEU A 167 -13.93 2.24 -10.53
C LEU A 167 -14.98 2.64 -9.50
N LEU A 168 -15.15 3.95 -9.28
CA LEU A 168 -16.21 4.48 -8.42
C LEU A 168 -17.59 4.14 -8.99
N ALA A 169 -17.79 4.29 -10.31
CA ALA A 169 -19.03 3.88 -10.98
C ALA A 169 -19.29 2.37 -10.92
N ALA A 170 -18.23 1.55 -10.86
CA ALA A 170 -18.33 0.10 -10.68
C ALA A 170 -18.62 -0.33 -9.23
N GLY A 171 -18.69 0.61 -8.28
CA GLY A 171 -19.04 0.35 -6.88
C GLY A 171 -17.88 0.39 -5.89
N ALA A 172 -16.69 0.82 -6.30
CA ALA A 172 -15.65 1.20 -5.34
C ALA A 172 -16.13 2.40 -4.52
N ARG A 173 -15.92 2.36 -3.19
CA ARG A 173 -16.29 3.45 -2.28
C ARG A 173 -15.25 4.56 -2.27
N ASP A 174 -13.99 4.19 -2.44
CA ASP A 174 -12.88 5.13 -2.43
C ASP A 174 -11.72 4.58 -3.24
N TYR A 175 -10.75 5.45 -3.49
CA TYR A 175 -9.57 5.14 -4.28
C TYR A 175 -8.32 5.77 -3.67
N LEU A 176 -7.25 4.99 -3.55
CA LEU A 176 -5.94 5.42 -3.05
C LEU A 176 -4.86 5.11 -4.08
N THR A 177 -3.92 6.05 -4.23
CA THR A 177 -2.79 5.90 -5.15
C THR A 177 -1.62 5.19 -4.50
N LYS A 178 -0.85 4.45 -5.29
CA LYS A 178 0.51 4.00 -4.95
C LYS A 178 1.51 5.08 -5.40
N PRO A 179 2.52 5.45 -4.58
CA PRO A 179 2.79 4.97 -3.23
C PRO A 179 1.76 5.46 -2.22
N LEU A 180 1.43 4.60 -1.25
CA LEU A 180 0.35 4.84 -0.28
C LEU A 180 0.69 6.04 0.63
N ASN A 181 -0.14 7.08 0.60
CA ASN A 181 -0.06 8.17 1.57
C ASN A 181 -0.69 7.74 2.89
N ILE A 182 0.13 7.59 3.94
CA ILE A 182 -0.30 7.06 5.24
C ILE A 182 -1.44 7.89 5.85
N ASN A 183 -1.36 9.21 5.78
CA ASN A 183 -2.37 10.09 6.34
C ASN A 183 -3.71 9.96 5.60
N GLN A 184 -3.66 9.85 4.26
CA GLN A 184 -4.86 9.63 3.46
C GLN A 184 -5.47 8.26 3.76
N PHE A 185 -4.64 7.21 3.79
CA PHE A 185 -5.07 5.86 4.10
C PHE A 185 -5.77 5.76 5.46
N LEU A 186 -5.18 6.31 6.52
CA LEU A 186 -5.79 6.32 7.85
C LEU A 186 -7.11 7.08 7.88
N ARG A 187 -7.21 8.25 7.23
CA ARG A 187 -8.47 8.99 7.11
C ARG A 187 -9.54 8.19 6.37
N THR A 188 -9.15 7.49 5.31
CA THR A 188 -10.08 6.63 4.56
C THR A 188 -10.57 5.47 5.43
N LEU A 189 -9.71 4.83 6.22
CA LEU A 189 -10.13 3.80 7.17
C LEU A 189 -11.08 4.37 8.23
N ASP A 190 -10.72 5.49 8.86
CA ASP A 190 -11.54 6.13 9.89
C ASP A 190 -12.93 6.49 9.35
N LYS A 191 -13.02 7.01 8.11
CA LYS A 191 -14.28 7.34 7.42
C LYS A 191 -15.23 6.15 7.26
N TYR A 192 -14.73 4.93 7.08
CA TYR A 192 -15.56 3.74 6.81
C TYR A 192 -15.71 2.82 8.02
N LEU A 193 -14.78 2.84 8.96
CA LEU A 193 -14.80 1.99 10.15
C LEU A 193 -15.43 2.70 11.35
N LEU A 194 -15.21 4.00 11.51
CA LEU A 194 -15.73 4.74 12.67
C LEU A 194 -17.12 5.30 12.36
N PRO A 195 -18.09 5.12 13.27
CA PRO A 195 -19.37 5.80 13.14
C PRO A 195 -19.12 7.30 13.19
N ASN A 196 -19.57 8.01 12.16
CA ASN A 196 -19.61 9.47 12.17
C ASN A 196 -20.41 9.91 13.40
N SER A 197 -19.77 10.61 14.33
CA SER A 197 -20.44 11.26 15.47
C SER A 197 -21.23 12.50 15.02
N THR A 198 -22.06 12.36 13.99
CA THR A 198 -22.85 13.44 13.37
C THR A 198 -24.31 13.05 13.17
N ASP A 199 -24.89 12.30 14.10
CA ASP A 199 -26.35 12.07 14.20
C ASP A 199 -26.89 12.33 15.63
N GLU A 200 -26.33 13.31 16.35
CA GLU A 200 -26.93 13.88 17.57
C GLU A 200 -26.88 15.41 17.52
N GLU A 201 -27.61 16.03 16.59
CA GLU A 201 -28.14 17.40 16.73
C GLU A 201 -28.99 17.71 15.48
N VAL A 202 -30.24 17.24 15.46
CA VAL A 202 -31.46 17.98 15.05
C VAL A 202 -32.64 17.06 15.37
N ARG A 203 -33.20 17.22 16.57
CA ARG A 203 -34.61 16.96 16.86
C ARG A 203 -35.27 18.26 17.27
#